data_AF-A0A091BWC0-F1
#
_entry.id   AF-A0A091BWC0-F1
#
_cell.length_a   1.000
_cell.length_b   1.000
_cell.length_c   1.000
_cell.angle_alpha   90.00
_cell.angle_beta   90.00
_cell.angle_gamma   90.00
#
_symmetry.space_group_name_H-M   'P 1'
#
loop_
_entity.id
_entity.type
_entity.pdbx_description
1 polymer ?
#
loop_
_entity_poly.entity_id
_entity_poly.type
_entity_poly.pdbx_seq_one_letter_code
_entity_poly.pdbx_strand_id
1 'polypeptide(L)'
;MRAIRRKKQASMVLAAQAVKKGEADACFSAGNTGALLAAGLFIVGRIKGIERPGLMSTLPIIGENRGFDMLDLGANAENKAEHLLKYGILGSFLC
;
A
#
# COMPACT_ATOMS: atom_id res chain seq x y z
N MET A 1 0.56 3.93 -13.96
CA MET A 1 2.04 3.97 -13.73
C MET A 1 2.79 5.10 -14.45
N ARG A 2 2.57 5.36 -15.75
CA ARG A 2 3.36 6.34 -16.55
C ARG A 2 3.44 7.74 -15.91
N ALA A 3 2.37 8.18 -15.24
CA ALA A 3 2.29 9.48 -14.57
C ALA A 3 3.31 9.65 -13.43
N ILE A 4 3.47 8.65 -12.54
CA ILE A 4 4.41 8.72 -11.41
C ILE A 4 5.87 8.81 -11.88
N ARG A 5 6.20 8.13 -12.99
CA ARG A 5 7.55 8.20 -13.58
C ARG A 5 7.83 9.53 -14.28
N ARG A 6 6.82 10.17 -14.90
CA ARG A 6 6.98 11.39 -15.70
C ARG A 6 6.76 12.70 -14.92
N LYS A 7 5.71 12.78 -14.11
CA LYS A 7 5.31 14.00 -13.40
C LYS A 7 6.05 14.11 -12.06
N LYS A 8 7.36 14.38 -12.12
CA LYS A 8 8.22 14.45 -10.92
C LYS A 8 7.78 15.50 -9.90
N GLN A 9 7.04 16.52 -10.34
CA GLN A 9 6.53 17.62 -9.52
C GLN A 9 5.05 17.44 -9.09
N ALA A 10 4.44 16.27 -9.30
CA ALA A 10 3.11 16.00 -8.77
C ALA A 10 3.15 15.91 -7.23
N SER A 11 2.13 16.45 -6.55
CA SER A 11 2.04 16.46 -5.08
C SER A 11 2.28 15.08 -4.46
N MET A 12 1.62 14.04 -4.98
CA MET A 12 1.79 12.65 -4.55
C MET A 12 3.22 12.13 -4.72
N VAL A 13 3.91 12.54 -5.80
CA VAL A 13 5.29 12.12 -6.07
C VAL A 13 6.25 12.79 -5.07
N LEU A 14 6.07 14.09 -4.82
CA LEU A 14 6.88 14.82 -3.85
C LEU A 14 6.66 14.29 -2.43
N ALA A 15 5.42 14.00 -2.03
CA ALA A 15 5.13 13.40 -0.73
C ALA A 15 5.81 12.03 -0.55
N ALA A 16 5.71 11.14 -1.55
CA ALA A 16 6.39 9.84 -1.51
C ALA A 16 7.93 9.97 -1.51
N GLN A 17 8.48 11.00 -2.16
CA GLN A 17 9.91 11.28 -2.15
C GLN A 17 10.40 11.78 -0.80
N ALA A 18 9.64 12.64 -0.12
CA ALA A 18 9.98 13.08 1.23
C ALA A 18 10.12 11.87 2.19
N VAL A 19 9.17 10.93 2.12
CA VAL A 19 9.27 9.66 2.87
C VAL A 19 10.51 8.87 2.48
N LYS A 20 10.79 8.74 1.19
CA LYS A 20 11.99 8.01 0.71
C LYS A 20 13.31 8.64 1.20
N LYS A 21 13.36 9.96 1.36
CA LYS A 21 14.54 10.69 1.82
C LYS A 21 14.67 10.76 3.34
N GLY A 22 13.69 10.25 4.09
CA GLY A 22 13.64 10.39 5.54
C GLY A 22 13.29 11.81 6.00
N GLU A 23 12.73 12.64 5.11
CA GLU A 23 12.20 13.97 5.45
C GLU A 23 10.79 13.88 6.05
N ALA A 24 10.12 12.72 5.93
CA ALA A 24 8.83 12.41 6.51
C ALA A 24 8.74 10.91 6.86
N ASP A 25 7.93 10.55 7.86
CA ASP A 25 7.78 9.16 8.30
C ASP A 25 6.73 8.38 7.49
N ALA A 26 5.70 9.08 6.98
CA ALA A 26 4.59 8.49 6.23
C ALA A 26 3.95 9.48 5.26
N CYS A 27 3.13 8.98 4.33
CA CYS A 27 2.31 9.81 3.44
C CYS A 27 0.96 9.16 3.12
N PHE A 28 -0.05 9.99 2.87
CA PHE A 28 -1.39 9.56 2.43
C PHE A 28 -1.86 10.41 1.25
N SER A 29 -2.86 9.93 0.51
CA SER A 29 -3.48 10.67 -0.58
C SER A 29 -4.89 10.14 -0.87
N ALA A 30 -5.87 11.05 -0.93
CA ALA A 30 -7.22 10.77 -1.42
C ALA A 30 -7.35 10.83 -2.96
N GLY A 31 -6.22 10.93 -3.68
CA GLY A 31 -6.17 10.89 -5.14
C GLY A 31 -6.30 9.47 -5.72
N ASN A 32 -5.83 9.30 -6.95
CA ASN A 32 -5.94 8.02 -7.66
C ASN A 32 -5.19 6.86 -6.95
N THR A 33 -5.92 5.81 -6.58
CA THR A 33 -5.38 4.62 -5.89
C THR A 33 -4.22 3.96 -6.64
N GLY A 34 -4.35 3.76 -7.95
CA GLY A 34 -3.29 3.13 -8.76
C GLY A 34 -2.01 3.97 -8.86
N ALA A 35 -2.14 5.30 -8.81
CA ALA A 35 -0.99 6.20 -8.74
C ALA A 35 -0.31 6.13 -7.36
N LEU A 36 -1.09 6.04 -6.27
CA LEU A 36 -0.56 5.89 -4.92
C LEU A 36 0.17 4.55 -4.73
N LEU A 37 -0.44 3.45 -5.21
CA LEU A 37 0.20 2.13 -5.23
C LEU A 37 1.52 2.14 -6.00
N ALA A 38 1.56 2.80 -7.17
CA ALA A 38 2.79 2.95 -7.94
C ALA A 38 3.83 3.83 -7.22
N ALA A 39 3.43 4.90 -6.53
CA ALA A 39 4.33 5.73 -5.75
C ALA A 39 4.93 4.96 -4.57
N GLY A 40 4.10 4.23 -3.81
CA GLY A 40 4.55 3.36 -2.72
C GLY A 40 5.53 2.29 -3.22
N LEU A 41 5.21 1.61 -4.32
CA LEU A 41 6.06 0.53 -4.85
C LEU A 41 7.40 1.03 -5.41
N PHE A 42 7.39 2.11 -6.20
CA PHE A 42 8.57 2.54 -6.96
C PHE A 42 9.38 3.66 -6.32
N ILE A 43 8.81 4.42 -5.39
CA ILE A 43 9.51 5.54 -4.73
C ILE A 43 9.86 5.15 -3.29
N VAL A 44 8.86 4.85 -2.46
CA VAL A 44 9.09 4.46 -1.06
C VAL A 44 9.83 3.12 -1.02
N GLY A 45 9.31 2.13 -1.75
CA GLY A 45 9.81 0.77 -1.80
C GLY A 45 9.08 -0.15 -0.82
N ARG A 46 9.40 -1.44 -0.90
CA ARG A 46 8.81 -2.47 -0.04
C ARG A 46 9.80 -2.89 1.05
N ILE A 47 9.26 -3.44 2.12
CA ILE A 47 10.03 -4.17 3.13
C ILE A 47 10.75 -5.35 2.45
N LYS A 48 12.02 -5.56 2.80
CA LYS A 48 12.84 -6.66 2.26
C LYS A 48 12.17 -8.00 2.60
N GLY A 49 12.02 -8.88 1.61
CA GLY A 49 11.34 -10.17 1.74
C GLY A 49 9.84 -10.13 1.39
N ILE A 50 9.22 -8.94 1.32
CA ILE A 50 7.84 -8.77 0.84
C ILE A 50 7.85 -8.58 -0.69
N GLU A 51 7.34 -9.57 -1.40
CA GLU A 51 7.31 -9.58 -2.87
C GLU A 51 6.19 -8.75 -3.47
N ARG A 52 5.03 -8.68 -2.82
CA ARG A 52 3.91 -7.88 -3.30
C ARG A 52 3.32 -7.15 -2.08
N PRO A 53 3.14 -5.83 -2.14
CA PRO A 53 2.35 -5.14 -1.13
C PRO A 53 0.87 -5.48 -1.35
N GLY A 54 0.11 -5.67 -0.27
CA GLY A 54 -1.35 -5.83 -0.33
C GLY A 54 -2.05 -4.50 -0.05
N LEU A 55 -3.14 -4.22 -0.77
CA LEU A 55 -4.04 -3.13 -0.39
C LEU A 55 -4.94 -3.64 0.73
N MET A 56 -4.89 -3.02 1.90
CA MET A 56 -5.60 -3.46 3.09
C MET A 56 -6.59 -2.39 3.54
N SER A 57 -7.75 -2.81 4.04
CA SER A 57 -8.68 -1.97 4.78
C SER A 57 -9.31 -2.79 5.90
N THR A 58 -9.57 -2.13 7.03
CA THR A 58 -10.45 -2.66 8.06
C THR A 58 -11.89 -2.48 7.60
N LEU A 59 -12.66 -3.57 7.57
CA LEU A 59 -14.07 -3.58 7.21
C LEU A 59 -14.94 -3.84 8.46
N PRO A 60 -16.16 -3.28 8.52
CA PRO A 60 -17.03 -3.45 9.68
C PRO A 60 -17.65 -4.84 9.74
N ILE A 61 -17.94 -5.30 10.95
CA ILE A 61 -18.83 -6.44 11.21
C ILE A 61 -20.18 -5.89 11.66
N ILE A 62 -21.25 -6.23 10.94
CA ILE A 62 -22.59 -5.68 11.19
C ILE A 62 -23.05 -6.06 12.60
N GLY A 63 -23.43 -5.06 13.40
CA GLY A 63 -23.93 -5.26 14.77
C GLY A 63 -22.84 -5.42 15.83
N GLU A 64 -21.56 -5.30 15.47
CA GLU A 64 -20.44 -5.39 16.41
C GLU A 64 -19.58 -4.13 16.37
N ASN A 65 -19.01 -3.73 17.52
CA ASN A 65 -18.05 -2.63 17.59
C ASN A 65 -16.62 -3.12 17.34
N ARG A 66 -16.45 -3.96 16.31
CA ARG A 66 -15.15 -4.42 15.82
C ARG A 66 -15.18 -4.60 14.31
N GLY A 67 -14.00 -4.67 13.71
CA GLY A 67 -13.81 -4.92 12.30
C GLY A 67 -12.95 -6.16 12.04
N PHE A 68 -12.71 -6.41 10.77
CA PHE A 68 -11.70 -7.37 10.31
C PHE A 68 -10.87 -6.74 9.19
N ASP A 69 -9.60 -7.06 9.13
CA ASP A 69 -8.73 -6.60 8.05
C ASP A 69 -8.85 -7.52 6.85
N MET A 70 -9.06 -6.92 5.67
CA MET A 70 -9.13 -7.64 4.41
C MET A 70 -7.99 -7.19 3.49
N LEU A 71 -7.24 -8.17 2.99
CA LEU A 71 -6.15 -7.99 2.04
C LEU A 71 -6.02 -9.24 1.15
N ASP A 72 -5.72 -9.13 -0.15
CA ASP A 72 -5.48 -7.94 -0.96
C ASP A 72 -6.79 -7.43 -1.64
N LEU A 73 -7.05 -6.12 -1.56
CA LEU A 73 -8.24 -5.46 -2.12
C LEU A 73 -8.06 -4.88 -3.53
N GLY A 74 -6.94 -5.17 -4.20
CA GLY A 74 -6.71 -4.76 -5.59
C GLY A 74 -5.38 -4.07 -5.85
N ALA A 75 -4.38 -4.23 -4.96
CA ALA A 75 -3.02 -3.89 -5.31
C ALA A 75 -2.48 -4.80 -6.42
N ASN A 76 -2.89 -6.08 -6.42
CA ASN A 76 -2.43 -7.09 -7.37
C ASN A 76 -3.62 -7.85 -7.95
N ALA A 77 -3.70 -7.93 -9.29
CA ALA A 77 -4.75 -8.68 -9.99
C ALA A 77 -4.55 -10.21 -9.90
N GLU A 78 -3.32 -10.65 -9.68
CA GLU A 78 -2.94 -12.06 -9.55
C GLU A 78 -2.05 -12.22 -8.32
N ASN A 79 -2.19 -13.33 -7.61
CA ASN A 79 -1.36 -13.66 -6.45
C ASN A 79 -1.00 -15.15 -6.49
N LYS A 80 0.22 -15.46 -6.07
CA LYS A 80 0.64 -16.84 -5.75
C LYS A 80 0.26 -17.17 -4.32
N ALA A 81 0.21 -18.46 -3.97
CA ALA A 81 -0.06 -18.92 -2.61
C ALA A 81 0.91 -18.28 -1.57
N GLU A 82 2.19 -18.14 -1.93
CA GLU A 82 3.21 -17.49 -1.08
C GLU A 82 2.90 -16.01 -0.78
N HIS A 83 2.20 -15.31 -1.68
CA HIS A 83 1.77 -13.93 -1.46
C HIS A 83 0.65 -13.87 -0.42
N LEU A 84 -0.31 -14.79 -0.51
CA LEU A 84 -1.39 -14.92 0.46
C LEU A 84 -0.88 -15.29 1.85
N LEU A 85 0.14 -16.15 1.94
CA LEU A 85 0.80 -16.45 3.21
C LEU A 85 1.43 -15.19 3.83
N LYS A 86 2.17 -14.40 3.03
CA LYS A 86 2.76 -13.14 3.50
C LYS A 86 1.70 -12.14 3.93
N TYR A 87 0.56 -12.10 3.25
CA TYR A 87 -0.58 -11.29 3.65
C TYR A 87 -1.14 -11.73 5.00
N GLY A 88 -1.34 -13.03 5.24
CA GLY A 88 -1.75 -13.54 6.55
C GLY A 88 -0.79 -13.12 7.67
N ILE A 89 0.52 -13.22 7.43
CA ILE A 89 1.54 -12.77 8.38
C ILE A 89 1.44 -11.26 8.61
N LEU A 90 1.39 -10.44 7.54
CA LEU A 90 1.31 -8.98 7.66
C LEU A 90 0.04 -8.52 8.40
N GLY A 91 -1.11 -9.11 8.06
CA GLY A 91 -2.38 -8.84 8.72
C GLY A 91 -2.34 -9.17 10.21
N SER A 92 -1.66 -10.25 10.61
CA SER A 92 -1.55 -10.65 12.02
C SER A 92 -0.84 -9.64 12.95
N PHE A 93 -0.06 -8.71 12.37
CA PHE A 93 0.58 -7.63 13.14
C PHE A 93 -0.29 -6.36 13.20
N LEU A 94 -1.35 -6.27 12.39
CA LEU A 94 -2.18 -5.08 12.22
C LEU A 94 -3.59 -5.25 12.83
N CYS A 95 -4.03 -6.50 13.01
CA CYS A 95 -5.32 -6.88 13.58
C CYS A 95 -5.40 -6.74 15.11
#